data_AF-A0A0Q7A8B0-F1
#
_entry.id   AF-A0A0Q7A8B0-F1
#
_cell.length_a   1.000
_cell.length_b   1.000
_cell.length_c   1.000
_cell.angle_alpha   90.00
_cell.angle_beta   90.00
_cell.angle_gamma   90.00
#
_symmetry.space_group_name_H-M   'P 1'
#
loop_
_entity.id
_entity.type
_entity.pdbx_description
1 polymer ?
#
loop_
_entity_poly.entity_id
_entity_poly.type
_entity_poly.pdbx_seq_one_letter_code
_entity_poly.pdbx_strand_id
1 'polypeptide(L)' 'MHVTPECGVVVQAVLVPQKTNPELVDRLQVGIVDQALGYRLIGATEQGLAQLDQRRRAQEVDKAARNGKAPSL' A
#
# COMPACT_ATOMS: atom_id res chain seq x y z
N MET A 1 -6.57 -13.71 7.93
CA MET A 1 -5.10 -13.89 7.88
C MET A 1 -4.46 -12.69 8.56
N HIS A 2 -3.84 -12.87 9.72
CA HIS A 2 -3.01 -11.84 10.34
C HIS A 2 -1.64 -11.88 9.65
N VAL A 3 -1.29 -10.83 8.92
CA VAL A 3 0.00 -10.70 8.21
C VAL A 3 0.86 -9.74 9.05
N THR A 4 1.82 -10.28 9.78
CA THR A 4 2.79 -9.50 10.56
C THR A 4 4.08 -9.30 9.75
N PRO A 5 4.77 -8.15 9.89
CA PRO A 5 5.99 -7.84 9.14
C PRO A 5 7.15 -8.83 9.41
N GLU A 6 7.05 -9.63 10.47
CA GLU A 6 7.99 -10.68 10.86
C GLU A 6 8.00 -11.88 9.89
N CYS A 7 6.93 -12.09 9.11
CA CYS A 7 6.81 -13.21 8.16
C CYS A 7 7.15 -12.75 6.74
N GLY A 8 8.41 -12.34 6.52
CA GLY A 8 8.80 -11.61 5.32
C GLY A 8 8.91 -12.44 4.05
N VAL A 9 9.05 -13.76 4.14
CA VAL A 9 9.29 -14.62 2.97
C VAL A 9 8.31 -15.78 2.97
N VAL A 10 7.51 -15.89 1.90
CA VAL A 10 6.54 -16.97 1.71
C VAL A 10 6.93 -17.80 0.49
N VAL A 11 6.87 -19.12 0.62
CA VAL A 11 6.98 -20.03 -0.51
C VAL A 11 5.60 -20.20 -1.13
N GLN A 12 5.48 -19.84 -2.41
CA GLN A 12 4.26 -20.01 -3.19
C GLN A 12 4.44 -21.20 -4.15
N ALA A 13 3.43 -22.05 -4.23
CA ALA A 13 3.36 -23.11 -5.22
C ALA A 13 2.08 -22.94 -6.05
N VAL A 14 2.21 -22.88 -7.37
CA VAL A 14 1.11 -22.67 -8.32
C VAL A 14 1.14 -23.77 -9.36
N LEU A 15 0.01 -24.47 -9.52
CA LEU A 15 -0.19 -25.39 -10.63
C LEU A 15 -0.49 -24.57 -11.89
N VAL A 16 0.36 -24.69 -12.90
CA VAL A 16 0.17 -24.04 -14.20
C VAL A 16 -0.50 -25.04 -15.13
N PRO A 17 -1.74 -24.79 -15.57
CA PRO A 17 -2.45 -25.69 -16.47
C PRO A 17 -1.90 -25.64 -17.89
N GLN A 18 -2.13 -26.71 -18.66
CA GLN A 18 -1.83 -26.72 -20.09
C GLN A 18 -2.74 -25.74 -20.84
N LYS A 19 -2.18 -25.00 -21.81
CA LYS A 19 -2.96 -24.06 -22.63
C LYS A 19 -4.05 -24.74 -23.47
N THR A 20 -3.80 -25.99 -23.87
CA THR A 20 -4.68 -26.77 -24.75
C THR A 20 -5.73 -27.56 -23.98
N ASN A 21 -5.48 -27.88 -22.71
CA ASN A 21 -6.42 -28.60 -21.85
C ASN A 21 -6.28 -28.12 -20.39
N PRO A 22 -7.14 -27.21 -19.91
CA PRO A 22 -7.04 -26.64 -18.56
C PRO A 22 -7.21 -27.64 -17.41
N GLU A 23 -7.82 -28.80 -17.67
CA GLU A 23 -8.00 -29.89 -16.69
C GLU A 23 -6.69 -30.65 -16.42
N LEU A 24 -5.67 -30.46 -17.26
CA LEU A 24 -4.35 -31.07 -17.10
C LEU A 24 -3.33 -30.03 -16.65
N VAL A 25 -2.58 -30.37 -15.61
CA VAL A 25 -1.45 -29.56 -15.13
C VAL A 25 -0.25 -29.77 -16.05
N ASP A 26 0.31 -28.68 -16.55
CA ASP A 26 1.56 -28.68 -17.32
C ASP A 26 2.78 -28.77 -16.39
N ARG A 27 2.80 -27.90 -15.37
CA ARG A 27 3.90 -27.82 -14.42
C ARG A 27 3.50 -27.25 -13.07
N LEU A 28 4.23 -27.64 -12.04
CA LEU A 28 4.22 -26.96 -10.74
C LEU A 28 5.28 -25.86 -10.74
N GLN A 29 4.84 -24.61 -10.58
CA GLN A 29 5.74 -23.47 -10.41
C GLN A 29 5.88 -23.17 -8.91
N VAL A 30 7.11 -23.23 -8.41
CA VAL A 30 7.45 -22.85 -7.03
C VAL A 30 8.23 -21.56 -7.05
N GLY A 31 7.82 -20.59 -6.25
CA GLY A 31 8.42 -19.27 -6.16
C GLY A 31 8.53 -18.81 -4.71
N ILE A 32 9.41 -17.83 -4.50
CA ILE A 32 9.59 -17.17 -3.21
C ILE A 32 9.05 -15.75 -3.35
N VAL A 33 8.18 -15.34 -2.43
CA VAL A 33 7.58 -14.00 -2.40
C VAL A 33 8.04 -13.28 -1.13
N ASP A 34 8.66 -12.12 -1.29
CA ASP A 34 8.98 -11.21 -0.18
C ASP A 34 7.74 -10.34 0.13
N GLN A 35 6.93 -10.77 1.09
CA GLN A 35 5.75 -10.03 1.53
C GLN A 35 6.11 -8.87 2.47
N ALA A 36 7.27 -8.91 3.14
CA ALA A 36 7.72 -7.83 4.01
C ALA A 36 8.09 -6.58 3.23
N LEU A 37 8.67 -6.71 2.03
CA LEU A 37 8.91 -5.57 1.14
C LEU A 37 7.59 -4.88 0.76
N GLY A 38 6.56 -5.64 0.40
CA GLY A 38 5.23 -5.10 0.10
C GLY A 38 4.64 -4.30 1.27
N TYR A 39 4.72 -4.85 2.48
CA TYR A 39 4.25 -4.16 3.69
C TYR A 39 5.00 -2.85 3.95
N ARG A 40 6.33 -2.85 3.84
CA ARG A 40 7.16 -1.64 4.01
C ARG A 40 6.77 -0.53 3.03
N LEU A 41 6.51 -0.89 1.77
CA LEU A 41 6.13 0.09 0.74
C LEU A 41 4.75 0.72 1.00
N ILE A 42 3.78 -0.09 1.43
CA ILE A 42 2.44 0.42 1.79
C ILE A 42 2.54 1.35 3.01
N GLY A 43 3.21 0.91 4.08
CA GLY A 43 3.36 1.71 5.29
C GLY A 43 4.11 3.03 5.04
N ALA A 44 5.16 3.02 4.21
CA ALA A 44 5.87 4.25 3.84
C ALA A 44 4.96 5.22 3.05
N THR A 45 4.10 4.69 2.18
CA THR A 45 3.14 5.49 1.42
C THR A 45 2.10 6.13 2.33
N GLU A 46 1.52 5.37 3.27
CA GLU A 46 0.54 5.89 4.24
C GLU A 46 1.13 6.99 5.11
N GLN A 47 2.36 6.82 5.60
CA GLN A 47 3.06 7.84 6.36
C GLN A 47 3.30 9.12 5.54
N GLY A 48 3.69 8.98 4.26
CA GLY A 48 3.86 10.12 3.36
C GLY A 48 2.56 10.89 3.13
N LEU A 49 1.45 10.17 2.91
CA LEU A 49 0.13 10.78 2.73
C LEU A 49 -0.33 11.50 4.00
N ALA A 50 -0.15 10.90 5.18
CA ALA A 50 -0.50 11.54 6.45
C ALA A 50 0.26 12.86 6.68
N GLN A 51 1.54 12.91 6.31
CA GLN A 51 2.33 14.15 6.40
C GLN A 51 1.85 15.22 5.42
N LEU A 52 1.48 14.84 4.20
CA LEU A 52 0.92 15.77 3.21
C LEU A 52 -0.42 16.34 3.68
N ASP A 53 -1.28 15.51 4.25
CA ASP A 53 -2.56 15.94 4.81
C ASP A 53 -2.37 16.90 6.00
N GLN A 54 -1.41 16.64 6.88
CA GLN A 54 -1.08 17.57 7.96
C GLN A 54 -0.63 18.92 7.44
N ARG A 55 0.25 18.94 6.42
CA ARG A 55 0.70 20.18 5.77
C ARG A 55 -0.47 20.92 5.12
N ARG A 56 -1.37 20.20 4.44
CA ARG A 56 -2.56 20.79 3.82
C ARG A 56 -3.45 21.45 4.88
N ARG A 57 -3.74 20.75 5.97
CA ARG A 57 -4.56 21.29 7.08
C ARG A 57 -3.92 22.55 7.69
N ALA A 58 -2.61 22.55 7.89
CA ALA A 58 -1.90 23.73 8.38
C ALA A 58 -2.07 24.93 7.43
N GLN A 59 -1.93 24.73 6.12
CA GLN A 59 -2.14 25.78 5.12
C GLN A 59 -3.60 26.27 5.08
N GLU A 60 -4.56 25.38 5.25
CA GLU A 60 -5.99 25.74 5.28
C GLU A 60 -6.31 26.57 6.53
N VAL A 61 -5.77 26.22 7.70
CA VAL A 61 -5.87 27.01 8.93
C VAL A 61 -5.23 28.39 8.77
N ASP A 62 -4.03 28.47 8.18
CA ASP A 62 -3.36 29.74 7.91
C ASP A 62 -4.16 30.65 6.97
N LYS A 63 -4.75 30.08 5.91
CA LYS A 63 -5.63 30.80 4.98
C LYS A 63 -6.90 31.29 5.70
N ALA A 64 -7.52 30.44 6.50
CA ALA A 64 -8.71 30.80 7.29
C ALA A 64 -8.38 31.92 8.30
N ALA A 65 -7.24 31.85 8.98
CA ALA A 65 -6.78 32.88 9.92
C ALA A 65 -6.53 34.24 9.24
N ARG A 66 -6.06 34.25 7.99
CA ARG A 66 -5.89 35.47 7.19
C ARG A 66 -7.23 36.06 6.76
N ASN A 67 -8.18 35.21 6.34
CA ASN A 67 -9.50 35.65 5.88
C ASN A 67 -10.42 36.09 7.04
N GLY A 68 -10.32 35.46 8.21
CA GLY A 68 -11.11 35.81 9.39
C GLY A 68 -10.69 37.12 10.08
N LYS A 69 -9.56 37.71 9.70
CA LYS A 69 -9.08 39.01 10.20
C LYS A 69 -9.47 40.20 9.33
N ALA A 70 -10.19 40.00 8.22
CA ALA A 70 -10.76 41.11 7.45
C ALA A 70 -11.98 41.66 8.22
N PRO A 71 -11.97 42.92 8.69
CA PRO A 71 -13.15 43.47 9.33
C PRO A 71 -14.26 43.57 8.28
N SER A 72 -15.41 42.95 8.55
CA SER A 72 -16.63 43.23 7.81
C SER A 72 -17.09 44.65 8.17
N LEU A 73 -17.05 45.55 7.19
CA LEU A 73 -17.77 46.82 7.24
C LEU A 73 -19.27 46.57 7.07
#